data_AF-A0A6F8YJH4-F1
#
_entry.id   AF-A0A6F8YJH4-F1
#
_cell.length_a   1.000
_cell.length_b   1.000
_cell.length_c   1.000
_cell.angle_alpha   90.00
_cell.angle_beta   90.00
_cell.angle_gamma   90.00
#
_symmetry.space_group_name_H-M   'P 1'
#
loop_
_entity.id
_entity.type
_entity.pdbx_description
1 polymer ?
#
loop_
_entity_poly.entity_id
_entity_poly.type
_entity_poly.pdbx_seq_one_letter_code
_entity_poly.pdbx_strand_id
1 'polypeptide(L)'
;MLESIGSPLLWAATIVVLLGLLALDFAVTRRPHEVPMREAVSWTVFYLALPAIFGVFVWWAYGGTPAVEFFTGYVVEKSLSVDNLFVFMLLLAAFAVPPALAQRVLLYGIVGALVLRGIFIAAGAAVIASGPGRSCYSVPCCC
;
A
#
# COMPACT_ATOMS: atom_id res chain seq x y z
N MET A 1 14.19 -19.82 13.48
CA MET A 1 14.23 -19.38 12.07
C MET A 1 13.28 -18.20 11.82
N LEU A 2 13.16 -17.29 12.81
CA LEU A 2 12.42 -16.01 12.74
C LEU A 2 13.30 -14.91 13.35
N GLU A 3 14.60 -14.93 13.04
CA GLU A 3 15.48 -13.81 13.37
C GLU A 3 15.24 -12.71 12.32
N SER A 4 14.54 -11.64 12.72
CA SER A 4 14.69 -10.30 12.13
C SER A 4 14.11 -10.05 10.72
N ILE A 5 12.85 -10.42 10.48
CA ILE A 5 12.07 -9.85 9.36
C ILE A 5 11.80 -8.34 9.58
N GLY A 6 11.99 -7.86 10.82
CA GLY A 6 11.93 -6.45 11.19
C GLY A 6 13.29 -5.86 11.56
N SER A 7 14.36 -6.14 10.80
CA SER A 7 15.62 -5.43 11.05
C SER A 7 15.38 -3.92 10.87
N PRO A 8 15.87 -3.06 11.79
CA PRO A 8 15.74 -1.61 11.65
C PRO A 8 16.26 -1.10 10.30
N LEU A 9 17.20 -1.85 9.70
CA LEU A 9 17.80 -1.56 8.42
C LEU A 9 16.86 -1.87 7.23
N LEU A 10 16.09 -2.97 7.26
CA LEU A 10 15.06 -3.25 6.25
C LEU A 10 13.90 -2.25 6.31
N TRP A 11 13.50 -1.87 7.52
CA TRP A 11 12.50 -0.80 7.72
C TRP A 11 13.01 0.55 7.24
N ALA A 12 14.26 0.92 7.56
CA ALA A 12 14.87 2.12 7.04
C ALA A 12 14.99 2.10 5.51
N ALA A 13 15.40 0.97 4.92
CA ALA A 13 15.52 0.82 3.47
C ALA A 13 14.17 0.98 2.76
N THR A 14 13.11 0.36 3.27
CA THR A 14 11.76 0.49 2.68
C THR A 14 11.21 1.92 2.80
N ILE A 15 11.43 2.60 3.93
CA ILE A 15 11.07 4.01 4.09
C ILE A 15 11.83 4.90 3.10
N VAL A 16 13.14 4.69 2.94
CA VAL A 16 13.97 5.45 1.99
C VAL A 16 13.51 5.24 0.55
N VAL A 17 13.23 3.99 0.16
CA VAL A 17 12.71 3.67 -1.18
C VAL A 17 11.35 4.33 -1.41
N LEU A 18 10.46 4.29 -0.42
CA LEU A 18 9.13 4.91 -0.50
C LEU A 18 9.23 6.44 -0.64
N LEU A 19 10.07 7.10 0.16
CA LEU A 19 10.31 8.54 0.04
C LEU A 19 10.95 8.91 -1.30
N GLY A 20 11.87 8.08 -1.80
CA GLY A 20 12.49 8.27 -3.12
C GLY A 20 11.51 8.16 -4.27
N LEU A 21 10.63 7.15 -4.25
CA LEU A 21 9.55 7.00 -5.23
C LEU A 21 8.57 8.17 -5.19
N LEU A 22 8.22 8.67 -4.01
CA LEU A 22 7.34 9.83 -3.84
C LEU A 22 7.98 11.12 -4.40
N ALA A 23 9.28 11.32 -4.15
CA ALA A 23 10.03 12.44 -4.72
C ALA A 23 10.14 12.36 -6.25
N LEU A 24 10.33 11.15 -6.79
CA LEU A 24 10.33 10.90 -8.23
C LEU A 24 8.96 11.18 -8.86
N ASP A 25 7.88 10.73 -8.22
CA ASP A 25 6.50 10.97 -8.67
C ASP A 25 6.20 12.48 -8.76
N PHE A 26 6.66 13.27 -7.77
CA PHE A 26 6.56 14.72 -7.78
C PHE A 26 7.42 15.40 -8.87
N ALA A 27 8.57 14.81 -9.20
CA ALA A 27 9.46 15.31 -10.26
C ALA A 27 8.90 15.03 -11.66
N VAL A 28 8.33 13.84 -11.87
CA VAL A 28 7.78 13.39 -13.16
C VAL A 28 6.43 14.05 -13.47
N THR A 29 5.61 14.32 -12.46
CA THR A 29 4.26 14.90 -12.59
C THR A 29 4.23 16.38 -13.02
N ARG A 30 5.38 16.98 -13.39
CA ARG A 30 5.45 18.36 -13.90
C ARG A 30 4.92 18.57 -15.32
N ARG A 31 4.56 17.51 -16.06
CA ARG A 31 4.11 17.58 -17.47
C ARG A 31 2.75 16.90 -17.64
N PRO A 32 1.66 17.65 -17.88
CA PRO A 32 0.36 17.07 -18.19
C PRO A 32 0.42 16.36 -19.54
N HIS A 33 0.25 15.05 -19.57
CA HIS A 33 0.01 14.29 -20.80
C HIS A 33 -1.45 13.87 -20.79
N GLU A 34 -2.21 14.37 -21.75
CA GLU A 34 -3.59 13.98 -21.97
C GLU A 34 -3.61 12.62 -22.66
N VAL A 35 -3.61 11.54 -21.86
CA VAL A 35 -3.81 10.19 -22.39
C VAL A 35 -5.32 10.01 -22.62
N PRO A 36 -5.77 9.67 -23.84
CA PRO A 36 -7.19 9.47 -24.12
C PRO A 36 -7.77 8.33 -23.28
N MET A 37 -8.99 8.53 -22.75
CA MET A 37 -9.65 7.63 -21.79
C MET A 37 -9.71 6.16 -22.25
N ARG A 38 -9.85 5.92 -23.55
CA ARG A 38 -9.92 4.57 -24.13
C ARG A 38 -8.60 3.80 -23.99
N GLU A 39 -7.49 4.51 -24.10
CA GLU A 39 -6.16 3.93 -23.98
C GLU A 39 -5.81 3.70 -22.51
N ALA A 40 -6.15 4.65 -21.63
CA ALA A 40 -5.98 4.49 -20.18
C ALA A 40 -6.74 3.27 -19.61
N VAL A 41 -7.97 3.04 -20.07
CA VAL A 41 -8.76 1.86 -19.67
C VAL A 41 -8.13 0.58 -20.19
N SER A 42 -7.66 0.55 -21.44
CA SER A 42 -6.99 -0.63 -22.02
C SER A 42 -5.73 -1.00 -21.24
N TRP A 43 -4.89 -0.02 -20.91
CA TRP A 43 -3.70 -0.24 -20.09
C TRP A 43 -4.06 -0.73 -18.68
N THR A 44 -5.11 -0.19 -18.08
CA THR A 44 -5.57 -0.63 -16.74
C THR A 44 -6.02 -2.09 -16.76
N VAL A 45 -6.83 -2.48 -17.74
CA VAL A 45 -7.30 -3.86 -17.90
C VAL A 45 -6.11 -4.80 -18.14
N PHE A 46 -5.13 -4.39 -18.96
CA PHE A 46 -3.92 -5.16 -19.20
C PHE A 46 -3.14 -5.43 -17.91
N TYR A 47 -2.90 -4.40 -17.09
CA TYR A 47 -2.18 -4.55 -15.82
C TYR A 47 -2.96 -5.32 -14.75
N LEU A 48 -4.30 -5.36 -14.82
CA LEU A 48 -5.11 -6.24 -13.96
C LEU A 48 -5.07 -7.70 -14.45
N ALA A 49 -5.17 -7.91 -15.76
CA ALA A 49 -5.29 -9.25 -16.34
C ALA A 49 -3.99 -10.05 -16.21
N LEU A 50 -2.82 -9.42 -16.33
CA LEU A 50 -1.54 -10.10 -16.27
C LEU A 50 -1.32 -10.91 -14.95
N PRO A 51 -1.42 -10.31 -13.75
CA PRO A 51 -1.34 -11.05 -12.50
C PRO A 51 -2.50 -12.03 -12.29
N ALA A 52 -3.71 -11.73 -12.81
CA ALA A 52 -4.83 -12.66 -12.73
C ALA A 52 -4.57 -13.95 -13.54
N ILE A 53 -4.03 -13.83 -14.75
CA ILE A 53 -3.62 -14.97 -15.59
C ILE A 53 -2.51 -15.76 -14.89
N PHE A 54 -1.54 -15.07 -14.28
CA PHE A 54 -0.50 -15.72 -13.50
C PHE A 54 -1.07 -16.48 -12.30
N GLY A 55 -2.03 -15.91 -11.57
CA GLY A 55 -2.70 -16.59 -10.46
C GLY A 55 -3.45 -17.86 -10.92
N VAL A 56 -4.10 -17.81 -12.09
CA VAL A 56 -4.70 -19.00 -12.70
C VAL A 56 -3.61 -20.02 -13.04
N PHE A 57 -2.50 -19.61 -13.66
CA PHE A 57 -1.37 -20.51 -13.91
C PHE A 57 -0.85 -21.18 -12.63
N VAL A 58 -0.73 -20.43 -11.53
CA VAL A 58 -0.33 -20.96 -10.21
C VAL A 58 -1.32 -22.01 -9.72
N TRP A 59 -2.63 -21.81 -9.94
CA TRP A 59 -3.66 -22.78 -9.60
C TRP A 59 -3.46 -24.11 -10.32
N TRP A 60 -3.17 -24.07 -11.62
CA TRP A 60 -2.95 -25.26 -12.44
C TRP A 60 -1.62 -25.97 -12.12
N ALA A 61 -0.56 -25.22 -11.83
CA ALA A 61 0.78 -25.76 -11.65
C ALA A 61 1.12 -26.19 -10.20
N TYR A 62 0.62 -25.45 -9.20
CA TYR A 62 0.99 -25.61 -7.79
C TYR A 62 -0.21 -25.97 -6.88
N GLY A 63 -1.41 -26.10 -7.45
CA GLY A 63 -2.63 -26.48 -6.73
C GLY A 63 -3.37 -25.30 -6.09
N GLY A 64 -4.44 -25.62 -5.36
CA GLY A 64 -5.39 -24.62 -4.84
C GLY A 64 -4.82 -23.71 -3.74
N THR A 65 -4.07 -24.25 -2.78
CA THR A 65 -3.62 -23.46 -1.61
C THR A 65 -2.70 -22.30 -1.98
N PRO A 66 -1.60 -22.50 -2.76
CA PRO A 66 -0.71 -21.40 -3.14
C PRO A 66 -1.40 -20.38 -4.06
N ALA A 67 -2.35 -20.83 -4.87
CA ALA A 67 -3.10 -19.97 -5.75
C ALA A 67 -4.11 -19.09 -5.00
N VAL A 68 -4.78 -19.63 -3.97
CA VAL A 68 -5.65 -18.84 -3.08
C VAL A 68 -4.82 -17.81 -2.31
N GLU A 69 -3.64 -18.17 -1.80
CA GLU A 69 -2.75 -17.21 -1.12
C GLU A 69 -2.32 -16.07 -2.06
N PHE A 70 -1.93 -16.41 -3.30
CA PHE A 70 -1.58 -15.42 -4.32
C PHE A 70 -2.75 -14.50 -4.65
N PHE A 71 -3.94 -15.06 -4.92
CA PHE A 71 -5.13 -14.27 -5.24
C PHE A 71 -5.59 -13.41 -4.07
N THR A 72 -5.50 -13.93 -2.85
CA THR A 72 -5.83 -13.19 -1.63
C THR A 72 -4.89 -11.99 -1.48
N GLY A 73 -3.58 -12.19 -1.64
CA GLY A 73 -2.61 -11.11 -1.63
C GLY A 73 -2.87 -10.07 -2.72
N TYR A 74 -3.11 -10.53 -3.95
CA TYR A 74 -3.41 -9.66 -5.10
C TYR A 74 -4.65 -8.79 -4.86
N VAL A 75 -5.76 -9.38 -4.39
CA VAL A 75 -7.00 -8.64 -4.11
C VAL A 75 -6.81 -7.68 -2.95
N VAL A 76 -6.12 -8.09 -1.88
CA VAL A 76 -5.85 -7.23 -0.72
C VAL A 76 -5.00 -6.01 -1.12
N GLU A 77 -3.95 -6.21 -1.91
CA GLU A 77 -3.08 -5.12 -2.37
C GLU A 77 -3.84 -4.12 -3.26
N LYS A 78 -4.67 -4.63 -4.19
CA LYS A 78 -5.51 -3.77 -5.04
C LYS A 78 -6.59 -3.05 -4.25
N SER A 79 -7.24 -3.71 -3.29
CA SER A 79 -8.27 -3.10 -2.46
C SER A 79 -7.69 -1.97 -1.61
N LEU A 80 -6.52 -2.17 -0.99
CA LEU A 80 -5.86 -1.14 -0.18
C LEU A 80 -5.50 0.10 -1.00
N SER A 81 -5.07 -0.10 -2.26
CA SER A 81 -4.76 1.01 -3.17
C SER A 81 -6.01 1.78 -3.63
N VAL A 82 -7.10 1.07 -3.94
CA VAL A 82 -8.37 1.66 -4.40
C VAL A 82 -9.11 2.37 -3.27
N ASP A 83 -9.10 1.83 -2.06
CA ASP A 83 -9.72 2.42 -0.87
C ASP A 83 -9.19 3.84 -0.61
N ASN A 84 -7.87 4.01 -0.69
CA ASN A 84 -7.22 5.31 -0.54
C ASN A 84 -7.60 6.30 -1.66
N LEU A 85 -7.58 5.87 -2.93
CA LEU A 85 -7.95 6.73 -4.06
C LEU A 85 -9.43 7.17 -3.99
N PHE A 86 -10.32 6.25 -3.63
CA PHE A 86 -11.76 6.51 -3.55
C PHE A 86 -12.11 7.61 -2.55
N VAL A 87 -11.54 7.54 -1.33
CA VAL A 87 -11.73 8.56 -0.31
C VAL A 87 -11.29 9.94 -0.81
N PHE A 88 -10.15 10.03 -1.51
CA PHE A 88 -9.70 11.30 -2.07
C PHE A 88 -10.63 11.83 -3.16
N MET A 89 -11.10 10.97 -4.08
CA MET A 89 -12.02 11.39 -5.14
C MET A 89 -13.34 11.93 -4.57
N LEU A 90 -13.91 11.28 -3.55
CA LEU A 90 -15.12 11.77 -2.88
C LEU A 90 -14.91 13.13 -2.20
N LEU A 91 -13.77 13.30 -1.51
CA LEU A 91 -13.44 14.56 -0.83
C LEU A 91 -13.27 15.70 -1.84
N LEU A 92 -12.53 15.48 -2.93
CA LEU A 92 -12.35 16.48 -3.99
C LEU A 92 -13.65 16.83 -4.70
N ALA A 93 -14.52 15.85 -4.93
CA ALA A 93 -15.85 16.06 -5.49
C ALA A 93 -16.74 16.89 -4.55
N ALA A 94 -16.70 16.63 -3.24
CA ALA A 94 -17.46 17.39 -2.24
C ALA A 94 -17.09 18.88 -2.20
N PHE A 95 -15.82 19.21 -2.46
CA PHE A 95 -15.33 20.59 -2.53
C PHE A 95 -15.37 21.21 -3.94
N ALA A 96 -15.95 20.51 -4.93
CA ALA A 96 -16.06 20.96 -6.32
C ALA A 96 -14.73 21.46 -6.92
N VAL A 97 -13.62 20.78 -6.62
CA VAL A 97 -12.28 21.20 -7.05
C VAL A 97 -12.12 21.05 -8.58
N PRO A 98 -11.70 22.10 -9.31
CA PRO A 98 -11.47 22.02 -10.75
C PRO A 98 -10.43 20.95 -11.11
N PRO A 99 -10.62 20.19 -12.20
CA PRO A 99 -9.77 19.03 -12.56
C PRO A 99 -8.29 19.41 -12.80
N ALA A 100 -8.02 20.63 -13.26
CA ALA A 100 -6.66 21.15 -13.44
C ALA A 100 -5.88 21.29 -12.12
N LEU A 101 -6.57 21.44 -10.99
CA LEU A 101 -5.98 21.54 -9.65
C LEU A 101 -6.05 20.19 -8.90
N ALA A 102 -6.98 19.30 -9.29
CA ALA A 102 -7.20 18.01 -8.64
C ALA A 102 -5.93 17.15 -8.53
N GLN A 103 -5.08 17.12 -9.56
CA GLN A 103 -3.83 16.36 -9.53
C GLN A 103 -2.86 16.87 -8.45
N ARG A 104 -2.78 18.19 -8.24
CA ARG A 104 -1.94 18.78 -7.19
C ARG A 104 -2.51 18.51 -5.81
N VAL A 105 -3.82 18.69 -5.63
CA VAL A 105 -4.48 18.45 -4.33
C VAL A 105 -4.40 16.96 -3.96
N LEU A 106 -4.55 16.05 -4.93
CA LEU A 106 -4.39 14.62 -4.74
C LEU A 106 -2.99 14.26 -4.24
N LEU A 107 -1.94 14.84 -4.85
CA LEU A 107 -0.56 14.65 -4.40
C LEU A 107 -0.36 15.09 -2.94
N TYR A 108 -0.85 16.29 -2.57
CA TYR A 108 -0.80 16.76 -1.18
C TYR A 108 -1.59 15.85 -0.23
N GLY A 109 -2.74 15.34 -0.68
CA GLY A 109 -3.55 14.37 0.06
C GLY A 109 -2.81 13.06 0.32
N ILE A 110 -2.14 12.50 -0.70
CA ILE A 110 -1.34 11.27 -0.59
C ILE A 110 -0.19 11.46 0.41
N VAL A 111 0.54 12.57 0.32
CA VAL A 111 1.63 12.90 1.27
C VAL A 111 1.08 12.97 2.70
N GLY A 112 -0.03 13.68 2.91
CA GLY A 112 -0.67 13.81 4.22
C GLY A 112 -1.14 12.46 4.79
N ALA A 113 -1.77 11.63 3.96
CA ALA A 113 -2.22 10.29 4.35
C ALA A 113 -1.05 9.36 4.67
N LEU A 114 0.05 9.40 3.91
CA LEU A 114 1.26 8.64 4.20
C LEU A 114 1.87 9.04 5.55
N VAL A 115 1.90 10.34 5.87
CA VAL A 115 2.39 10.84 7.16
C VAL A 115 1.50 10.36 8.30
N LEU A 116 0.18 10.55 8.20
CA LEU A 116 -0.78 10.08 9.22
C LEU A 116 -0.68 8.56 9.42
N ARG A 117 -0.57 7.82 8.32
CA ARG A 117 -0.37 6.36 8.33
C ARG A 117 0.92 5.99 9.04
N GLY A 118 2.03 6.69 8.77
CA GLY A 118 3.30 6.50 9.48
C GLY A 118 3.18 6.76 10.99
N ILE A 119 2.49 7.83 11.38
CA ILE A 119 2.23 8.17 12.79
C ILE A 119 1.41 7.06 13.46
N PHE A 120 0.32 6.61 12.85
CA PHE A 120 -0.52 5.54 13.41
C PHE A 120 0.21 4.21 13.51
N ILE A 121 1.08 3.88 12.55
CA ILE A 121 1.94 2.68 12.63
C ILE A 121 2.91 2.81 13.81
N ALA A 122 3.59 3.93 13.96
CA ALA A 122 4.54 4.17 15.06
C ALA A 122 3.84 4.17 16.43
N ALA A 123 2.68 4.82 16.53
CA ALA A 123 1.86 4.85 17.73
C ALA A 123 1.35 3.44 18.08
N GLY A 124 0.83 2.70 17.10
CA GLY A 124 0.41 1.31 17.29
C GLY A 124 1.56 0.42 17.77
N ALA A 125 2.74 0.57 17.17
CA ALA A 125 3.95 -0.14 17.61
C ALA A 125 4.34 0.20 19.06
N ALA A 126 4.27 1.47 19.45
CA ALA A 126 4.56 1.92 20.81
C ALA A 126 3.52 1.42 21.84
N VAL A 127 2.25 1.33 21.45
CA VAL A 127 1.17 0.76 22.28
C VAL A 127 1.39 -0.75 22.47
N ILE A 128 1.73 -1.48 21.41
CA ILE A 128 2.05 -2.92 21.50
C ILE A 128 3.32 -3.14 22.34
N ALA A 129 4.32 -2.28 22.21
CA ALA A 129 5.56 -2.34 22.99
C ALA A 129 5.36 -2.01 24.49
N SER A 130 4.34 -1.21 24.83
CA SER A 130 4.03 -0.82 26.21
C SER A 130 2.97 -1.70 26.89
N GLY A 131 2.42 -2.69 26.17
CA GLY A 131 1.42 -3.63 26.71
C GLY A 131 1.88 -4.34 28.00
N PRO A 132 1.07 -4.37 29.08
CA PRO A 132 1.43 -4.91 30.40
C PRO A 132 1.53 -6.46 30.46
N GLY A 133 1.68 -7.15 29.33
CA GLY A 133 1.80 -8.60 29.24
C GLY A 133 3.23 -9.15 29.30
N ARG A 134 4.26 -8.30 29.39
CA ARG A 134 5.68 -8.73 29.41
C ARG A 134 6.17 -9.33 30.73
N SER A 135 5.33 -9.39 31.77
CA SER A 135 5.73 -9.93 33.07
C SER A 135 5.64 -11.47 33.19
N CYS A 136 4.91 -12.16 32.30
CA CYS A 136 4.67 -13.61 32.39
C CYS A 136 5.51 -14.48 31.44
N TYR A 137 6.58 -13.95 30.84
CA TYR A 137 7.51 -14.75 30.01
C TYR A 137 8.86 -15.01 30.69
N SER A 138 8.99 -14.62 31.97
CA SER A 138 10.26 -14.67 32.73
C SER A 138 10.20 -15.56 33.98
N VAL A 139 9.15 -16.37 34.18
CA VAL A 139 9.06 -17.27 35.34
C VAL A 139 9.19 -18.73 34.87
N PRO A 140 10.32 -19.39 35.09
CA PRO A 140 10.43 -20.83 34.94
C PRO A 140 9.93 -21.46 36.24
N CYS A 141 8.62 -21.52 36.46
CA CYS A 141 7.97 -22.40 37.46
C CYS A 141 6.46 -22.12 37.53
N CYS A 142 5.66 -23.05 37.02
CA CYS A 142 4.41 -23.53 37.63
C CYS A 142 4.05 -24.85 36.93
N CYS A 143 4.76 -25.91 37.36
CA CYS A 143 4.13 -27.20 37.59
C CYS A 143 3.30 -27.10 38.88
#